data_AF-A0A662IPH7-F1
#
_entry.id   AF-A0A662IPH7-F1
#
_cell.length_a   1.000
_cell.length_b   1.000
_cell.length_c   1.000
_cell.angle_alpha   90.00
_cell.angle_beta   90.00
_cell.angle_gamma   90.00
#
_symmetry.space_group_name_H-M   'P 1'
#
loop_
_entity.id
_entity.type
_entity.pdbx_description
1 polymer ?
#
loop_
_entity_poly.entity_id
_entity_poly.type
_entity_poly.pdbx_seq_one_letter_code
_entity_poly.pdbx_strand_id
1 'polypeptide(L)'
;NDAAARLNRLVVSGLLKAGLPAVSAQPSALMVARGGVVDKVFTDAVESMLKLRLIPVLYGDAVVDGARGFSIVSAESIIRSLAPVVRPHRIVVCVDVDGVYDRYPGGRLIERVWSCNIDEVRRGLGGARGADVTGGMLHKVEALYALAREGYPSIIVNGLRPGLLLKALLGEPCEGTLSEG
;
A
#
# COMPACT_ATOMS: atom_id res chain seq x y z
N ASN A 1 -17.93 6.53 -10.46
CA ASN A 1 -17.55 5.27 -11.16
C ASN A 1 -17.16 4.27 -10.08
N ASP A 2 -17.77 3.08 -10.06
CA ASP A 2 -17.63 2.01 -9.05
C ASP A 2 -16.57 0.94 -9.43
N ALA A 3 -15.67 1.26 -10.37
CA ALA A 3 -14.66 0.33 -10.87
C ALA A 3 -13.82 -0.36 -9.77
N ALA A 4 -13.37 0.40 -8.76
CA ALA A 4 -12.58 -0.14 -7.67
C ALA A 4 -13.38 -1.14 -6.81
N ALA A 5 -14.66 -0.85 -6.55
CA ALA A 5 -15.54 -1.76 -5.82
C ALA A 5 -15.81 -3.06 -6.60
N ARG A 6 -15.90 -3.00 -7.94
CA ARG A 6 -16.01 -4.21 -8.77
C ARG A 6 -14.74 -5.06 -8.71
N LEU A 7 -13.56 -4.44 -8.81
CA LEU A 7 -12.28 -5.15 -8.66
C LEU A 7 -12.19 -5.82 -7.28
N ASN A 8 -12.56 -5.10 -6.23
CA ASN A 8 -12.59 -5.64 -4.88
C ASN A 8 -13.47 -6.90 -4.77
N ARG A 9 -14.66 -6.91 -5.39
CA ARG A 9 -15.52 -8.12 -5.42
C ARG A 9 -14.85 -9.30 -6.11
N LEU A 10 -14.09 -9.06 -7.19
CA LEU A 10 -13.33 -10.10 -7.87
C LEU A 10 -12.22 -10.67 -6.97
N VAL A 11 -11.48 -9.80 -6.27
CA VAL A 11 -10.44 -10.20 -5.31
C VAL A 11 -11.03 -11.02 -4.17
N VAL A 12 -12.10 -10.53 -3.53
CA VAL A 12 -12.80 -11.24 -2.44
C VAL A 12 -13.33 -12.59 -2.93
N SER A 13 -13.95 -12.64 -4.11
CA SER A 13 -14.42 -13.91 -4.69
C SER A 13 -13.28 -14.89 -4.94
N GLY A 14 -12.13 -14.42 -5.43
CA GLY A 14 -10.93 -15.25 -5.61
C GLY A 14 -10.42 -15.84 -4.30
N LEU A 15 -10.33 -15.03 -3.25
CA LEU A 15 -9.91 -15.48 -1.91
C LEU A 15 -10.88 -16.50 -1.32
N LEU A 16 -12.19 -16.24 -1.41
CA LEU A 16 -13.21 -17.18 -0.92
C LEU A 16 -13.17 -18.52 -1.66
N LYS A 17 -12.97 -18.51 -2.99
CA LYS A 17 -12.79 -19.74 -3.79
C LYS A 17 -11.55 -20.53 -3.39
N ALA A 18 -10.52 -19.86 -2.89
CA ALA A 18 -9.32 -20.49 -2.33
C ALA A 18 -9.49 -20.93 -0.86
N GLY A 19 -10.69 -20.82 -0.28
CA GLY A 19 -10.98 -21.22 1.11
C GLY A 19 -10.54 -20.20 2.16
N LEU A 20 -10.19 -18.96 1.76
CA LEU A 20 -9.76 -17.91 2.67
C LEU A 20 -10.97 -17.06 3.13
N PRO A 21 -11.11 -16.72 4.42
CA PRO A 21 -12.28 -16.02 4.97
C PRO A 21 -12.24 -14.51 4.70
N ALA A 22 -12.26 -14.12 3.41
CA ALA A 22 -12.17 -12.74 2.99
C ALA A 22 -13.52 -11.99 3.09
N VAL A 23 -13.47 -10.75 3.60
CA VAL A 23 -14.64 -9.87 3.74
C VAL A 23 -14.30 -8.49 3.20
N SER A 24 -15.18 -7.94 2.37
CA SER A 24 -15.02 -6.57 1.86
C SER A 24 -15.21 -5.54 2.98
N ALA A 25 -14.27 -4.61 3.09
CA ALA A 25 -14.33 -3.45 3.99
C ALA A 25 -14.24 -2.18 3.14
N GLN A 26 -15.34 -1.43 3.03
CA GLN A 26 -15.44 -0.26 2.16
C GLN A 26 -14.86 0.99 2.84
N PRO A 27 -13.81 1.66 2.30
CA PRO A 27 -13.22 2.81 2.98
C PRO A 27 -14.15 4.00 3.12
N SER A 28 -15.07 4.27 2.18
CA SER A 28 -16.01 5.39 2.34
C SER A 28 -17.01 5.23 3.51
N ALA A 29 -17.15 4.01 4.05
CA ALA A 29 -17.89 3.73 5.28
C ALA A 29 -17.01 3.75 6.54
N LEU A 30 -15.68 3.73 6.37
CA LEU A 30 -14.71 3.60 7.46
C LEU A 30 -13.85 4.85 7.65
N MET A 31 -13.82 5.77 6.68
CA MET A 31 -12.87 6.87 6.64
C MET A 31 -13.54 8.18 6.25
N VAL A 32 -13.06 9.28 6.84
CA VAL A 32 -13.43 10.65 6.47
C VAL A 32 -12.14 11.42 6.22
N ALA A 33 -12.11 12.18 5.14
CA ALA A 33 -10.99 13.04 4.79
C ALA A 33 -11.25 14.50 5.17
N ARG A 34 -10.18 15.29 5.19
CA ARG A 34 -10.22 16.75 5.24
C ARG A 34 -9.05 17.28 4.42
N GLY A 35 -9.35 18.07 3.39
CA GLY A 35 -8.31 18.71 2.57
C GLY A 35 -7.47 17.71 1.77
N GLY A 36 -8.02 16.55 1.42
CA GLY A 36 -7.30 15.51 0.67
C GLY A 36 -6.56 14.49 1.53
N VAL A 37 -6.59 14.60 2.85
CA VAL A 37 -5.91 13.69 3.78
C VAL A 37 -6.95 12.98 4.63
N VAL A 38 -6.75 11.69 4.92
CA VAL A 38 -7.61 10.95 5.85
C VAL A 38 -7.47 11.59 7.25
N ASP A 39 -8.60 12.10 7.76
CA ASP A 39 -8.71 12.82 9.03
C ASP A 39 -9.20 11.89 10.15
N LYS A 40 -10.14 10.99 9.82
CA LYS A 40 -10.73 10.03 10.75
C LYS A 40 -10.82 8.63 10.15
N VAL A 41 -10.60 7.63 10.98
CA VAL A 41 -10.76 6.21 10.65
C VAL A 41 -11.58 5.55 11.76
N PHE A 42 -12.64 4.83 11.39
CA PHE A 42 -13.52 4.08 12.28
C PHE A 42 -13.20 2.60 12.16
N THR A 43 -12.32 2.08 13.01
CA THR A 43 -11.69 0.77 12.83
C THR A 43 -12.36 -0.38 13.59
N ASP A 44 -13.33 -0.12 14.45
CA ASP A 44 -13.97 -1.14 15.31
C ASP A 44 -14.41 -2.39 14.52
N ALA A 45 -14.99 -2.19 13.33
CA ALA A 45 -15.40 -3.27 12.45
C ALA A 45 -14.20 -4.06 11.91
N VAL A 46 -13.15 -3.37 11.44
CA VAL A 46 -11.92 -3.99 10.92
C VAL A 46 -11.21 -4.78 12.02
N GLU A 47 -11.07 -4.20 13.20
CA GLU A 47 -10.46 -4.87 14.36
C GLU A 47 -11.27 -6.09 14.80
N SER A 48 -12.60 -6.00 14.81
CA SER A 48 -13.48 -7.12 15.12
C SER A 48 -13.36 -8.25 14.09
N MET A 49 -13.27 -7.91 12.79
CA MET A 49 -13.01 -8.89 11.73
C MET A 49 -11.68 -9.61 11.95
N LEU A 50 -10.61 -8.88 12.27
CA LEU A 50 -9.29 -9.45 12.54
C LEU A 50 -9.30 -10.38 13.78
N LYS A 51 -10.00 -9.99 14.86
CA LYS A 51 -10.19 -10.84 16.06
C LYS A 51 -10.92 -12.15 15.74
N LEU A 52 -11.82 -12.12 14.77
CA LEU A 52 -12.54 -13.30 14.24
C LEU A 52 -11.73 -14.09 13.20
N ARG A 53 -10.46 -13.75 12.96
CA ARG A 53 -9.58 -14.36 11.94
C ARG A 53 -10.13 -14.23 10.51
N LEU A 54 -10.92 -13.20 10.24
CA LEU A 54 -11.32 -12.82 8.89
C LEU A 54 -10.20 -12.03 8.21
N ILE A 55 -10.26 -11.93 6.88
CA ILE A 55 -9.33 -11.14 6.06
C ILE A 55 -10.09 -9.92 5.50
N PRO A 56 -9.99 -8.73 6.12
CA PRO A 56 -10.57 -7.51 5.57
C PRO A 56 -9.88 -7.13 4.26
N VAL A 57 -10.66 -6.96 3.20
CA VAL A 57 -10.18 -6.51 1.89
C VAL A 57 -10.71 -5.10 1.64
N LEU A 58 -9.79 -4.14 1.61
CA LEU A 58 -10.06 -2.74 1.32
C LEU A 58 -9.56 -2.40 -0.10
N TYR A 59 -10.04 -1.29 -0.65
CA TYR A 59 -9.73 -0.85 -2.02
C TYR A 59 -9.73 0.67 -2.11
N GLY A 60 -9.02 1.27 -3.08
CA GLY A 60 -9.05 2.74 -3.25
C GLY A 60 -10.48 3.25 -3.48
N ASP A 61 -10.89 4.29 -2.75
CA ASP A 61 -12.30 4.72 -2.70
C ASP A 61 -12.42 6.26 -2.63
N ALA A 62 -13.59 6.77 -3.02
CA ALA A 62 -13.95 8.17 -2.83
C ALA A 62 -14.63 8.32 -1.47
N VAL A 63 -14.01 9.06 -0.55
CA VAL A 63 -14.53 9.28 0.81
C VAL A 63 -15.03 10.71 0.97
N VAL A 64 -15.94 10.93 1.92
CA VAL A 64 -16.41 12.28 2.26
C VAL A 64 -15.22 13.11 2.75
N ASP A 65 -15.11 14.33 2.23
CA ASP A 65 -14.07 15.28 2.62
C ASP A 65 -14.70 16.56 3.19
N GLY A 66 -14.38 16.89 4.45
CA GLY A 66 -14.94 18.04 5.16
C GLY A 66 -14.56 19.42 4.59
N ALA A 67 -13.60 19.51 3.67
CA ALA A 67 -13.16 20.75 3.02
C ALA A 67 -13.41 20.76 1.50
N ARG A 68 -13.49 19.58 0.87
CA ARG A 68 -13.55 19.42 -0.60
C ARG A 68 -14.82 18.72 -1.10
N GLY A 69 -15.70 18.30 -0.21
CA GLY A 69 -16.86 17.46 -0.51
C GLY A 69 -16.49 15.98 -0.57
N PHE A 70 -15.54 15.61 -1.44
CA PHE A 70 -14.96 14.27 -1.48
C PHE A 70 -13.47 14.29 -1.81
N SER A 71 -12.77 13.23 -1.40
CA SER A 71 -11.36 13.00 -1.71
C SER A 71 -11.14 11.55 -2.10
N ILE A 72 -10.20 11.32 -3.02
CA ILE A 72 -9.77 9.97 -3.40
C ILE A 72 -8.74 9.49 -2.38
N VAL A 73 -9.04 8.37 -1.74
CA VAL A 73 -8.14 7.68 -0.82
C VAL A 73 -7.47 6.53 -1.58
N SER A 74 -6.15 6.60 -1.71
CA SER A 74 -5.36 5.56 -2.37
C SER A 74 -5.07 4.39 -1.44
N ALA A 75 -4.54 3.29 -1.98
CA ALA A 75 -4.11 2.15 -1.17
C ALA A 75 -3.02 2.55 -0.15
N GLU A 76 -2.09 3.42 -0.54
CA GLU A 76 -1.04 3.95 0.34
C GLU A 76 -1.63 4.82 1.46
N SER A 77 -2.65 5.65 1.16
CA SER A 77 -3.37 6.39 2.20
C SER A 77 -4.07 5.45 3.19
N ILE A 78 -4.71 4.38 2.71
CA ILE A 78 -5.35 3.36 3.55
C ILE A 78 -4.32 2.70 4.47
N ILE A 79 -3.18 2.25 3.91
CA ILE A 79 -2.09 1.63 4.66
C ILE A 79 -1.60 2.60 5.74
N ARG A 80 -1.32 3.86 5.39
CA ARG A 80 -0.85 4.88 6.33
C ARG A 80 -1.83 5.15 7.46
N SER A 81 -3.13 5.17 7.15
CA SER A 81 -4.18 5.42 8.13
C SER A 81 -4.48 4.22 9.03
N LEU A 82 -4.27 2.98 8.56
CA LEU A 82 -4.53 1.77 9.33
C LEU A 82 -3.31 1.24 10.09
N ALA A 83 -2.08 1.47 9.62
CA ALA A 83 -0.88 0.90 10.24
C ALA A 83 -0.73 1.26 11.73
N PRO A 84 -0.95 2.51 12.19
CA PRO A 84 -0.87 2.85 13.61
C PRO A 84 -1.92 2.15 14.49
N VAL A 85 -3.06 1.78 13.90
CA VAL A 85 -4.18 1.14 14.60
C VAL A 85 -4.00 -0.37 14.64
N VAL A 86 -3.81 -0.99 13.47
CA VAL A 86 -3.68 -2.45 13.31
C VAL A 86 -2.33 -2.96 13.79
N ARG A 87 -1.29 -2.10 13.77
CA ARG A 87 0.10 -2.40 14.13
C ARG A 87 0.62 -3.64 13.39
N PRO A 88 0.65 -3.62 12.05
CA PRO A 88 1.09 -4.77 11.29
C PRO A 88 2.57 -5.05 11.55
N HIS A 89 2.92 -6.33 11.67
CA HIS A 89 4.32 -6.78 11.76
C HIS A 89 5.07 -6.55 10.44
N ARG A 90 4.35 -6.50 9.32
CA ARG A 90 4.89 -6.28 7.99
C ARG A 90 3.88 -5.63 7.07
N ILE A 91 4.38 -4.75 6.20
CA ILE A 91 3.63 -4.21 5.06
C ILE A 91 4.28 -4.74 3.77
N VAL A 92 3.49 -5.38 2.90
CA VAL A 92 3.95 -5.86 1.59
C VAL A 92 3.15 -5.13 0.51
N VAL A 93 3.85 -4.47 -0.40
CA VAL A 93 3.25 -3.78 -1.55
C VAL A 93 3.68 -4.50 -2.83
N CYS A 94 2.71 -5.01 -3.58
CA CYS A 94 2.95 -5.62 -4.88
C CYS A 94 2.83 -4.58 -6.00
N VAL A 95 3.82 -4.55 -6.89
CA VAL A 95 3.83 -3.76 -8.12
C VAL A 95 4.15 -4.66 -9.32
N ASP A 96 4.17 -4.11 -10.53
CA ASP A 96 4.45 -4.83 -11.79
C ASP A 96 5.93 -4.83 -12.20
N VAL A 97 6.80 -4.35 -11.31
CA VAL A 97 8.27 -4.32 -11.45
C VAL A 97 8.94 -4.92 -10.21
N ASP A 98 10.24 -5.20 -10.27
CA ASP A 98 10.97 -5.86 -9.15
C ASP A 98 11.12 -5.03 -7.89
N GLY A 99 10.87 -3.72 -7.97
CA GLY A 99 10.89 -2.80 -6.85
C GLY A 99 11.12 -1.38 -7.33
N VAL A 100 11.84 -0.59 -6.53
CA VAL A 100 12.23 0.77 -6.85
C VAL A 100 13.55 0.74 -7.60
N TYR A 101 13.59 1.39 -8.77
CA TYR A 101 14.82 1.53 -9.56
C TYR A 101 15.38 2.94 -9.42
N ASP A 102 16.71 3.08 -9.41
CA ASP A 102 17.39 4.39 -9.40
C ASP A 102 17.11 5.21 -10.68
N ARG A 103 16.82 4.51 -11.76
CA ARG A 103 16.37 5.02 -13.06
C ARG A 103 15.48 3.96 -13.69
N TYR A 104 14.34 4.38 -14.24
CA TYR A 104 13.46 3.47 -14.95
C TYR A 104 13.07 4.02 -16.33
N PRO A 105 13.12 3.20 -17.40
CA PRO A 105 13.65 1.83 -17.45
C PRO A 105 15.19 1.76 -17.41
N GLY A 106 15.75 0.58 -17.07
CA GLY A 106 17.16 0.23 -17.30
C GLY A 106 18.16 0.60 -16.20
N GLY A 107 17.71 1.12 -15.05
CA GLY A 107 18.56 1.37 -13.89
C GLY A 107 18.78 0.13 -13.03
N ARG A 108 19.36 0.34 -11.84
CA ARG A 108 19.58 -0.70 -10.84
C ARG A 108 18.45 -0.71 -9.82
N LEU A 109 18.09 -1.90 -9.38
CA LEU A 109 17.16 -2.09 -8.27
C LEU A 109 17.78 -1.52 -6.99
N ILE A 110 17.02 -0.70 -6.30
CA ILE A 110 17.35 -0.19 -4.98
C ILE A 110 16.85 -1.22 -3.97
N GLU A 111 17.76 -1.99 -3.38
CA GLU A 111 17.38 -3.06 -2.44
C GLU A 111 16.83 -2.50 -1.11
N ARG A 112 17.28 -1.31 -0.70
CA ARG A 112 16.89 -0.67 0.56
C ARG A 112 16.70 0.83 0.44
N VAL A 113 15.66 1.35 1.07
CA VAL A 113 15.41 2.78 1.26
C VAL A 113 15.49 3.07 2.76
N TRP A 114 16.36 4.01 3.11
CA TRP A 114 16.64 4.42 4.50
C TRP A 114 17.08 5.89 4.55
N SER A 115 17.36 6.38 5.75
CA SER A 115 17.73 7.79 5.97
C SER A 115 18.92 8.28 5.14
N CYS A 116 19.88 7.41 4.83
CA CYS A 116 21.07 7.80 4.08
C CYS A 116 20.86 7.96 2.57
N ASN A 117 19.79 7.41 1.99
CA ASN A 117 19.60 7.41 0.52
C ASN A 117 18.24 7.94 0.05
N ILE A 118 17.29 8.23 0.94
CA ILE A 118 15.95 8.69 0.54
C ILE A 118 15.98 9.93 -0.37
N ASP A 119 16.90 10.88 -0.15
CA ASP A 119 16.99 12.08 -0.98
C ASP A 119 17.54 11.78 -2.39
N GLU A 120 18.40 10.78 -2.53
CA GLU A 120 18.84 10.29 -3.82
C GLU A 120 17.70 9.57 -4.56
N VAL A 121 16.97 8.70 -3.84
CA VAL A 121 15.78 8.01 -4.36
C VAL A 121 14.75 9.02 -4.86
N ARG A 122 14.46 10.07 -4.08
CA ARG A 122 13.56 11.17 -4.47
C ARG A 122 14.01 11.87 -5.76
N ARG A 123 15.29 12.21 -5.88
CA ARG A 123 15.84 12.84 -7.08
C ARG A 123 15.75 11.92 -8.30
N GLY A 124 16.07 10.63 -8.13
CA GLY A 124 16.01 9.64 -9.20
C GLY A 124 14.59 9.46 -9.74
N LEU A 125 13.61 9.32 -8.83
CA LEU A 125 12.19 9.16 -9.19
C LEU A 125 11.56 10.46 -9.70
N GLY A 126 11.90 11.62 -9.14
CA GLY A 126 11.36 12.91 -9.56
C GLY A 126 11.87 13.40 -10.92
N GLY A 127 13.01 12.90 -11.40
CA GLY A 127 13.59 13.24 -12.70
C GLY A 127 13.25 12.28 -13.85
N ALA A 128 12.67 11.11 -13.56
CA ALA A 128 12.38 10.08 -14.56
C ALA A 128 11.18 10.49 -15.43
N ARG A 129 11.45 10.98 -16.66
CA ARG A 129 10.43 11.27 -17.69
C ARG A 129 9.82 10.00 -18.32
N GLY A 130 10.10 8.81 -17.80
CA GLY A 130 9.70 7.52 -18.35
C GLY A 130 8.79 6.72 -17.41
N ALA A 131 7.66 6.24 -17.94
CA ALA A 131 6.63 5.36 -17.37
C ALA A 131 5.95 5.78 -16.05
N ASP A 132 6.60 6.53 -15.15
CA ASP A 132 5.99 7.06 -13.94
C ASP A 132 5.67 8.57 -14.05
N VAL A 133 4.93 8.92 -15.09
CA VAL A 133 4.35 10.27 -15.27
C VAL A 133 3.24 10.58 -14.25
N THR A 134 3.01 9.71 -13.26
CA THR A 134 2.02 9.89 -12.18
C THR A 134 2.65 10.27 -10.85
N GLY A 135 3.98 10.20 -10.71
CA GLY A 135 4.67 10.27 -9.43
C GLY A 135 4.24 9.14 -8.48
N GLY A 136 3.70 8.04 -9.02
CA GLY A 136 3.03 6.99 -8.26
C GLY A 136 4.01 6.13 -7.48
N MET A 137 5.22 5.90 -7.99
CA MET A 137 6.29 5.21 -7.25
C MET A 137 6.91 6.13 -6.20
N LEU A 138 7.15 7.41 -6.52
CA LEU A 138 7.65 8.36 -5.54
C LEU A 138 6.72 8.46 -4.33
N HIS A 139 5.41 8.66 -4.56
CA HIS A 139 4.43 8.70 -3.47
C HIS A 139 4.38 7.40 -2.65
N LYS A 140 4.52 6.22 -3.29
CA LYS A 140 4.63 4.94 -2.58
C LYS A 140 5.84 4.92 -1.67
N VAL A 141 7.02 5.21 -2.21
CA VAL A 141 8.27 5.19 -1.46
C VAL A 141 8.21 6.16 -0.29
N GLU A 142 7.71 7.37 -0.49
CA GLU A 142 7.60 8.36 0.59
C GLU A 142 6.62 7.94 1.68
N ALA A 143 5.45 7.40 1.30
CA ALA A 143 4.47 6.92 2.26
C ALA A 143 5.00 5.73 3.08
N LEU A 144 5.65 4.77 2.40
CA LEU A 144 6.23 3.58 3.02
C LEU A 144 7.45 3.89 3.88
N TYR A 145 8.30 4.81 3.45
CA TYR A 145 9.44 5.28 4.24
C TYR A 145 9.00 6.07 5.48
N ALA A 146 7.96 6.89 5.37
CA ALA A 146 7.38 7.56 6.53
C ALA A 146 6.88 6.54 7.57
N LEU A 147 6.19 5.50 7.13
CA LEU A 147 5.74 4.41 8.00
C LEU A 147 6.91 3.61 8.59
N ALA A 148 7.97 3.36 7.82
CA ALA A 148 9.15 2.68 8.30
C ALA A 148 9.80 3.44 9.48
N ARG A 149 9.90 4.77 9.39
CA ARG A 149 10.38 5.65 10.47
C ARG A 149 9.49 5.63 11.73
N GLU A 150 8.22 5.25 11.57
CA GLU A 150 7.27 5.08 12.68
C GLU A 150 7.29 3.64 13.25
N GLY A 151 8.20 2.78 12.78
CA GLY A 151 8.35 1.40 13.25
C GLY A 151 7.58 0.35 12.45
N TYR A 152 7.06 0.71 11.27
CA TYR A 152 6.32 -0.20 10.38
C TYR A 152 7.13 -0.48 9.11
N PRO A 153 8.07 -1.44 9.13
CA PRO A 153 8.88 -1.77 7.97
C PRO A 153 8.00 -2.31 6.83
N SER A 154 8.42 -2.02 5.61
CA SER A 154 7.67 -2.40 4.42
C SER A 154 8.57 -2.86 3.29
N ILE A 155 8.03 -3.70 2.40
CA ILE A 155 8.74 -4.17 1.21
C ILE A 155 7.87 -3.97 -0.03
N ILE A 156 8.46 -3.44 -1.10
CA ILE A 156 7.90 -3.41 -2.45
C ILE A 156 8.45 -4.61 -3.22
N VAL A 157 7.57 -5.44 -3.79
CA VAL A 157 7.93 -6.64 -4.57
C VAL A 157 7.15 -6.73 -5.88
N ASN A 158 7.66 -7.50 -6.83
CA ASN A 158 6.94 -7.82 -8.07
C ASN A 158 5.80 -8.81 -7.81
N GLY A 159 4.56 -8.35 -7.91
CA GLY A 159 3.36 -9.19 -7.77
C GLY A 159 3.14 -10.17 -8.92
N LEU A 160 3.81 -9.97 -10.06
CA LEU A 160 3.70 -10.83 -11.23
C LEU A 160 4.69 -12.01 -11.20
N ARG A 161 5.65 -12.02 -10.27
CA ARG A 161 6.61 -13.11 -10.11
C ARG A 161 6.07 -14.19 -9.16
N PRO A 162 5.86 -15.42 -9.64
CA PRO A 162 5.34 -16.51 -8.82
C PRO A 162 6.19 -16.74 -7.55
N GLY A 163 5.51 -16.90 -6.42
CA GLY A 163 6.15 -17.18 -5.13
C GLY A 163 6.74 -15.96 -4.40
N LEU A 164 6.92 -14.81 -5.04
CA LEU A 164 7.56 -13.65 -4.41
C LEU A 164 6.69 -13.04 -3.29
N LEU A 165 5.38 -12.91 -3.53
CA LEU A 165 4.43 -12.48 -2.51
C LEU A 165 4.41 -13.43 -1.30
N LEU A 166 4.46 -14.74 -1.53
CA LEU A 166 4.49 -15.72 -0.44
C LEU A 166 5.74 -15.55 0.43
N LYS A 167 6.92 -15.45 -0.20
CA LYS A 167 8.18 -15.19 0.52
C LYS A 167 8.12 -13.90 1.32
N ALA A 168 7.61 -12.82 0.73
CA ALA A 168 7.46 -11.54 1.41
C ALA A 168 6.48 -11.62 2.60
N LEU A 169 5.35 -12.33 2.47
CA LEU A 169 4.41 -12.55 3.57
C LEU A 169 5.01 -13.41 4.70
N LEU A 170 5.84 -14.41 4.37
CA LEU A 170 6.53 -15.25 5.35
C LEU A 170 7.75 -14.58 5.98
N GLY A 171 8.32 -13.57 5.32
CA GLY A 171 9.50 -12.83 5.82
C GLY A 171 10.80 -13.46 5.41
N GLU A 172 10.74 -14.31 4.40
CA GLU A 172 11.91 -14.91 3.80
C GLU A 172 12.64 -13.85 2.95
N PRO A 173 13.98 -13.94 2.84
CA PRO A 173 14.73 -13.12 1.90
C PRO A 173 14.16 -13.26 0.48
N CYS A 174 13.77 -12.12 -0.09
CA CYS A 174 13.21 -12.04 -1.42
C CYS A 174 13.65 -10.75 -2.11
N GLU A 175 13.66 -10.79 -3.45
CA GLU A 175 14.00 -9.64 -4.27
C GLU A 175 12.91 -8.57 -4.16
N GLY A 176 13.32 -7.33 -3.96
CA GLY A 176 12.42 -6.21 -3.68
C GLY A 176 13.17 -4.99 -3.17
N THR A 177 12.40 -3.96 -2.80
CA THR A 177 12.91 -2.78 -2.11
C THR A 177 12.34 -2.72 -0.70
N LEU A 178 13.22 -2.86 0.29
CA LEU A 178 12.87 -2.77 1.70
C LEU A 178 12.95 -1.31 2.19
N SER A 179 11.92 -0.80 2.84
CA SER A 179 11.96 0.49 3.56
C SER A 179 12.15 0.23 5.05
N GLU A 180 13.28 0.72 5.59
CA GLU A 180 13.63 0.65 7.01
C GLU A 180 13.76 2.06 7.60
N GLY A 181 13.32 2.23 8.84
CA GLY A 181 13.28 3.49 9.58
C GLY A 181 14.57 3.82 10.32
#